data_AF-A0A9J5ZQ35-F1
#
_entry.id   AF-A0A9J5ZQ35-F1
#
_cell.length_a   1.000
_cell.length_b   1.000
_cell.length_c   1.000
_cell.angle_alpha   90.00
_cell.angle_beta   90.00
_cell.angle_gamma   90.00
#
_symmetry.space_group_name_H-M   'P 1'
#
loop_
_entity.id
_entity.type
_entity.pdbx_description
1 polymer ?
#
loop_
_entity_poly.entity_id
_entity_poly.type
_entity_poly.pdbx_seq_one_letter_code
_entity_poly.pdbx_strand_id
1 'polypeptide(L)'
;MNISKKIGGEGIKNMKFQNQSLMMKWLWKFASAENSLWKEVIAEKYGMRGNWITTEVSSPYGSSVWRSISDLWDLVLERSC
;
A
#
# COMPACT_ATOMS: atom_id res chain seq x y z
N MET A 1 -17.59 37.00 -13.61
CA MET A 1 -18.45 36.34 -12.61
C MET A 1 -19.38 35.39 -13.32
N ASN A 2 -19.17 34.08 -13.23
CA ASN A 2 -20.29 33.14 -13.35
C ASN A 2 -19.95 31.81 -12.67
N ILE A 3 -20.35 31.77 -11.40
CA ILE A 3 -20.87 30.63 -10.64
C ILE A 3 -20.02 29.35 -10.68
N SER A 4 -19.23 29.20 -9.61
CA SER A 4 -18.66 27.96 -9.10
C SER A 4 -19.60 26.77 -9.34
N LYS A 5 -19.07 25.73 -10.00
CA LYS A 5 -19.64 24.38 -10.01
C LYS A 5 -19.58 23.77 -8.59
N LYS A 6 -20.39 24.33 -7.70
CA LYS A 6 -20.80 23.72 -6.45
C LYS A 6 -22.09 22.97 -6.78
N ILE A 7 -22.12 21.68 -6.48
CA ILE A 7 -23.29 20.77 -6.52
C ILE A 7 -23.53 20.13 -7.89
N GLY A 8 -23.11 18.86 -8.03
CA GLY A 8 -23.51 18.01 -9.16
C GLY A 8 -22.46 17.04 -9.70
N GLY A 9 -21.73 16.33 -8.83
CA GLY A 9 -20.77 15.31 -9.26
C GLY A 9 -20.31 14.41 -8.12
N GLU A 10 -21.21 13.57 -7.61
CA GLU A 10 -20.77 12.34 -6.94
C GLU A 10 -20.13 11.44 -8.00
N GLY A 11 -18.94 10.89 -7.74
CA GLY A 11 -18.46 9.77 -8.54
C GLY A 11 -16.97 9.47 -8.51
N ILE A 12 -16.09 10.47 -8.37
CA ILE A 12 -14.63 10.24 -8.39
C ILE A 12 -13.95 11.20 -7.42
N LYS A 13 -14.04 10.92 -6.11
CA LYS A 13 -13.15 11.54 -5.13
C LYS A 13 -11.74 11.03 -5.38
N ASN A 14 -10.84 11.89 -5.86
CA ASN A 14 -9.39 11.68 -6.00
C ASN A 14 -8.94 10.20 -5.99
N MET A 15 -8.96 9.55 -7.16
CA MET A 15 -8.55 8.14 -7.31
C MET A 15 -7.20 7.85 -6.67
N LYS A 16 -6.29 8.84 -6.66
CA LYS A 16 -4.99 8.75 -5.99
C LYS A 16 -5.11 8.42 -4.49
N PHE A 17 -5.98 9.12 -3.76
CA PHE A 17 -6.18 8.89 -2.33
C PHE A 17 -6.89 7.55 -2.07
N GLN A 18 -7.85 7.18 -2.93
CA GLN A 18 -8.52 5.88 -2.81
C GLN A 18 -7.54 4.72 -3.05
N ASN A 19 -6.68 4.84 -4.06
CA ASN A 19 -5.66 3.84 -4.37
C ASN A 19 -4.62 3.70 -3.24
N GLN A 20 -4.14 4.83 -2.70
CA GLN A 20 -3.24 4.83 -1.54
C GLN A 20 -3.89 4.19 -0.31
N SER A 21 -5.15 4.51 -0.02
CA SER A 21 -5.89 3.92 1.10
C SER A 21 -6.03 2.40 0.94
N LEU A 22 -6.28 1.92 -0.27
CA LEU A 22 -6.34 0.48 -0.55
C LEU A 22 -4.99 -0.20 -0.29
N MET A 23 -3.89 0.38 -0.77
CA MET A 23 -2.55 -0.16 -0.53
C MET A 23 -2.19 -0.16 0.97
N MET A 24 -2.49 0.92 1.69
CA MET A 24 -2.31 0.99 3.15
C MET A 24 -3.13 -0.06 3.90
N LYS A 25 -4.35 -0.37 3.43
CA LYS A 25 -5.16 -1.45 4.01
C LYS A 25 -4.51 -2.83 3.84
N TRP A 26 -3.87 -3.07 2.69
CA TRP A 26 -3.10 -4.29 2.46
C TRP A 26 -1.83 -4.34 3.30
N LEU A 27 -1.13 -3.22 3.42
CA LEU A 27 0.03 -3.06 4.28
C LEU A 27 -0.29 -3.40 5.74
N TRP A 28 -1.39 -2.83 6.25
CA TRP A 28 -1.88 -3.11 7.61
C TRP A 28 -2.21 -4.59 7.80
N LYS A 29 -2.90 -5.22 6.84
CA LYS A 29 -3.17 -6.66 6.90
C LYS A 29 -1.89 -7.48 6.99
N PHE A 30 -0.83 -7.08 6.29
CA PHE A 30 0.46 -7.77 6.32
C PHE A 30 1.14 -7.61 7.68
N ALA A 31 1.07 -6.41 8.26
CA ALA A 31 1.57 -6.11 9.61
C ALA A 31 0.84 -6.94 10.68
N SER A 32 -0.49 -6.98 10.62
CA SER A 32 -1.33 -7.54 11.69
C SER A 32 -1.61 -9.05 11.58
N ALA A 33 -1.51 -9.65 10.41
CA ALA A 33 -1.74 -11.09 10.26
C ALA A 33 -0.48 -11.85 10.72
N GLU A 34 -0.50 -12.42 11.92
CA GLU A 34 0.68 -13.12 12.43
C GLU A 34 0.89 -14.51 11.78
N ASN A 35 -0.15 -15.17 11.25
CA ASN A 35 -0.03 -16.54 10.70
C ASN A 35 -1.03 -16.79 9.56
N SER A 36 -0.77 -16.29 8.36
CA SER A 36 -1.63 -16.61 7.21
C SER A 36 -0.81 -17.00 6.00
N LEU A 37 -1.28 -18.01 5.27
CA LEU A 37 -0.59 -18.55 4.10
C LEU A 37 -0.24 -17.48 3.06
N TRP A 38 -1.10 -16.47 2.86
CA TRP A 38 -0.79 -15.40 1.92
C TRP A 38 0.41 -14.54 2.38
N LYS A 39 0.55 -14.32 3.69
CA LYS A 39 1.70 -13.60 4.25
C LYS A 39 2.98 -14.41 4.07
N GLU A 40 2.92 -15.73 4.30
CA GLU A 40 4.06 -16.64 4.06
C GLU A 40 4.48 -16.63 2.59
N VAL A 41 3.54 -16.74 1.66
CA VAL A 41 3.85 -16.67 0.21
C VAL A 41 4.53 -15.35 -0.17
N ILE A 42 4.07 -14.24 0.39
CA ILE A 42 4.66 -12.92 0.15
C ILE A 42 6.04 -12.81 0.80
N ALA A 43 6.20 -13.31 2.03
CA ALA A 43 7.47 -13.34 2.75
C ALA A 43 8.52 -14.20 2.01
N GLU A 44 8.14 -15.37 1.50
CA GLU A 44 9.01 -16.23 0.70
C GLU A 44 9.36 -15.58 -0.65
N LYS A 45 8.40 -14.93 -1.30
CA LYS A 45 8.63 -14.30 -2.62
C LYS A 45 9.51 -13.06 -2.56
N TYR A 46 9.37 -12.24 -1.51
CA TYR A 46 10.00 -10.91 -1.43
C TYR A 46 10.95 -10.73 -0.26
N GLY A 47 11.14 -11.75 0.59
CA GLY A 47 11.96 -11.67 1.79
C GLY A 47 11.34 -10.81 2.90
N MET A 48 11.82 -11.01 4.13
CA MET A 48 11.40 -10.26 5.31
C MET A 48 12.57 -9.51 5.96
N ARG A 49 12.35 -8.24 6.30
CA ARG A 49 13.22 -7.42 7.13
C ARG A 49 12.51 -7.14 8.46
N GLY A 50 12.65 -8.04 9.42
CA GLY A 50 11.89 -8.03 10.69
C GLY A 50 10.53 -8.73 10.55
N ASN A 51 9.60 -8.46 11.47
CA ASN A 51 8.35 -9.25 11.58
C ASN A 51 7.20 -8.76 10.69
N TRP A 52 7.31 -7.54 10.17
CA TRP A 52 6.21 -6.85 9.48
C TRP A 52 6.62 -6.09 8.21
N ILE A 53 7.90 -5.99 7.88
CA ILE A 53 8.40 -5.27 6.69
C ILE A 53 9.02 -6.27 5.73
N THR A 54 8.71 -6.19 4.44
CA THR A 54 9.36 -7.00 3.40
C THR A 54 10.70 -6.38 2.99
N THR A 55 11.62 -7.18 2.44
CA THR A 55 12.86 -6.61 1.89
C THR A 55 12.59 -5.79 0.62
N GLU A 56 13.56 -4.97 0.22
CA GLU A 56 13.44 -4.18 -1.00
C GLU A 56 13.19 -5.08 -2.21
N VAL A 57 12.12 -4.75 -2.94
CA VAL A 57 11.67 -5.54 -4.09
C VAL A 57 12.56 -5.24 -5.30
N SER A 58 13.59 -6.06 -5.50
CA SER A 58 14.57 -5.91 -6.60
C SER A 58 14.15 -6.59 -7.92
N SER A 59 13.08 -7.39 -7.92
CA SER A 59 12.66 -8.12 -9.13
C SER A 59 12.15 -7.18 -10.25
N PRO A 60 12.64 -7.33 -11.49
CA PRO A 60 12.24 -6.49 -12.63
C PRO A 60 10.84 -6.82 -13.19
N TYR A 61 10.27 -7.99 -12.89
CA TYR A 61 8.98 -8.44 -13.46
C TYR A 61 8.03 -8.97 -12.38
N GLY A 62 6.72 -8.74 -12.56
CA GLY A 62 5.66 -9.34 -11.72
C GLY A 62 5.64 -8.85 -10.26
N SER A 63 6.29 -7.71 -9.99
CA SER A 63 6.54 -7.18 -8.66
C SER A 63 5.99 -5.76 -8.44
N SER A 64 5.49 -5.09 -9.49
CA SER A 64 5.10 -3.68 -9.46
C SER A 64 4.06 -3.35 -8.39
N VAL A 65 3.03 -4.18 -8.25
CA VAL A 65 1.95 -3.97 -7.26
C VAL A 65 2.49 -4.10 -5.84
N TRP A 66 3.25 -5.17 -5.55
CA TRP A 66 3.81 -5.38 -4.22
C TRP A 66 4.89 -4.35 -3.90
N ARG A 67 5.68 -3.92 -4.89
CA ARG A 67 6.64 -2.82 -4.76
C ARG A 67 5.95 -1.54 -4.33
N SER A 68 4.88 -1.13 -5.02
CA SER A 68 4.11 0.06 -4.61
C SER A 68 3.50 -0.04 -3.21
N ILE A 69 3.15 -1.24 -2.75
CA ILE A 69 2.68 -1.47 -1.37
C ILE A 69 3.86 -1.40 -0.39
N SER A 70 4.98 -2.05 -0.71
CA SER A 70 6.18 -2.08 0.13
C SER A 70 6.81 -0.69 0.30
N ASP A 71 6.81 0.13 -0.74
CA ASP A 71 7.31 1.51 -0.71
C ASP A 71 6.51 2.39 0.27
N LEU A 72 5.30 1.97 0.68
CA LEU A 72 4.52 2.68 1.70
C LEU A 72 5.08 2.46 3.11
N TRP A 73 5.93 1.45 3.34
CA TRP A 73 6.59 1.29 4.63
C TRP A 73 7.43 2.51 4.98
N ASP A 74 8.15 3.07 4.03
CA ASP A 74 8.97 4.27 4.25
C ASP A 74 8.11 5.46 4.66
N LEU A 75 6.96 5.66 3.99
CA LEU A 75 6.00 6.70 4.37
C LEU A 75 5.40 6.49 5.76
N VAL A 76 5.15 5.24 6.17
CA VAL A 76 4.63 4.94 7.50
C VAL A 76 5.71 5.16 8.55
N LEU A 77 6.95 4.73 8.30
CA LEU A 77 8.09 4.91 9.20
C LEU A 77 8.43 6.40 9.38
N GLU A 78 8.43 7.19 8.30
CA GLU A 78 8.63 8.65 8.36
C GLU A 78 7.53 9.38 9.15
N ARG A 79 6.31 8.84 9.18
CA ARG A 79 5.15 9.43 9.90
C ARG A 79 5.06 8.99 11.37
N SER A 80 5.82 7.97 11.76
CA SER A 80 5.79 7.36 13.09
C SER A 80 6.82 7.97 14.05
N CYS A 81 7.65 8.89 13.57
CA CYS A 81 8.65 9.65 14.32
C CYS A 81 8.22 11.12 14.44
#